data_AF-A0A946WJ60-F1
#
_entry.id   AF-A0A946WJ60-F1
#
_cell.length_a   1.000
_cell.length_b   1.000
_cell.length_c   1.000
_cell.angle_alpha   90.00
_cell.angle_beta   90.00
_cell.angle_gamma   90.00
#
_symmetry.space_group_name_H-M   'P 1'
#
loop_
_entity.id
_entity.type
_entity.pdbx_description
1 polymer ?
#
loop_
_entity_poly.entity_id
_entity_poly.type
_entity_poly.pdbx_seq_one_letter_code
_entity_poly.pdbx_strand_id
1 'polypeptide(L)'
;MNKEVPTRKSLRERVADRKRGIHDVPPMSERKSKLTKVLKRFFVITQYLGLLLLVLSLGGIVTDNYELKNVNLIILYCSMFLVGRFGIIVLKSFHMFK
;
A
#
# COMPACT_ATOMS: atom_id res chain seq x y z
N MET A 1 13.45 -1.13 34.11
CA MET A 1 13.66 -1.76 32.79
C MET A 1 13.92 -0.65 31.79
N ASN A 2 15.20 -0.34 31.55
CA ASN A 2 15.63 0.86 30.83
C ASN A 2 15.33 0.73 29.33
N LYS A 3 14.66 1.76 28.80
CA LYS A 3 14.36 1.91 27.38
C LYS A 3 15.69 2.13 26.65
N GLU A 4 16.05 1.21 25.77
CA GLU A 4 17.20 1.34 24.87
C GLU A 4 17.01 2.58 23.99
N VAL A 5 17.62 3.69 24.40
CA VAL A 5 17.78 4.88 23.57
C VAL A 5 18.73 4.48 22.44
N PRO A 6 18.37 4.65 21.15
CA PRO A 6 19.27 4.29 20.07
C PRO A 6 20.51 5.16 20.18
N THR A 7 21.62 4.54 20.55
CA THR A 7 22.93 5.17 20.66
C THR A 7 23.25 5.81 19.30
N ARG A 8 23.27 7.14 19.27
CA ARG A 8 23.61 7.91 18.08
C ARG A 8 25.03 7.50 17.65
N LYS A 9 25.18 6.93 16.45
CA LYS A 9 26.49 6.56 15.87
C LYS A 9 27.49 7.71 15.98
N SER A 10 28.74 7.38 16.26
CA SER A 10 29.81 8.38 16.41
C SER A 10 30.11 9.09 15.08
N LEU A 11 30.66 10.31 15.15
CA LEU A 11 31.02 11.10 13.96
C LEU A 11 31.97 10.36 13.02
N ARG A 12 32.93 9.59 13.56
CA ARG A 12 33.88 8.78 12.78
C ARG A 12 33.17 7.68 12.00
N GLU A 13 32.26 6.95 12.62
CA GLU A 13 31.49 5.88 11.96
C GLU A 13 30.61 6.44 10.84
N ARG A 14 29.93 7.57 11.07
CA ARG A 14 29.11 8.24 10.05
C ARG A 14 29.91 8.76 8.85
N VAL A 15 31.18 9.11 9.04
CA VAL A 15 32.07 9.53 7.95
C VAL A 15 32.60 8.31 7.19
N ALA A 16 32.93 7.23 7.89
CA ALA A 16 33.34 5.97 7.28
C ALA A 16 32.20 5.34 6.46
N ASP A 17 30.97 5.31 7.00
CA ASP A 17 29.78 4.80 6.30
C ASP A 17 29.46 5.64 5.06
N ARG A 18 29.55 6.98 5.14
CA ARG A 18 29.42 7.86 3.97
C ARG A 18 30.49 7.63 2.91
N LYS A 19 31.75 7.41 3.31
CA LYS A 19 32.84 7.05 2.37
C LYS A 19 32.62 5.68 1.72
N ARG A 20 31.88 4.78 2.38
CA ARG A 20 31.48 3.47 1.86
C ARG A 20 30.16 3.49 1.08
N GLY A 21 29.54 4.66 0.89
CA GLY A 21 28.25 4.81 0.20
C GLY A 21 27.04 4.29 0.98
N ILE A 22 27.21 3.98 2.27
CA ILE A 22 26.14 3.50 3.14
C ILE A 22 25.40 4.73 3.69
N HIS A 23 24.22 4.98 3.15
CA HIS A 23 23.31 5.99 3.69
C HIS A 23 22.52 5.38 4.86
N ASP A 24 22.68 5.93 6.05
CA ASP A 24 21.88 5.57 7.23
C ASP A 24 20.41 5.95 6.98
N VAL A 25 19.62 5.02 6.46
CA VAL A 25 18.17 5.16 6.40
C VAL A 25 17.67 5.15 7.85
N PRO A 26 16.98 6.19 8.34
CA PRO A 26 16.53 6.23 9.72
C PRO A 26 15.63 5.01 9.97
N PRO A 27 15.93 4.19 11.00
CA PRO A 27 15.16 2.99 11.29
C PRO A 27 13.71 3.42 11.51
N MET A 28 12.85 3.08 10.54
CA MET A 28 11.42 3.28 10.71
C MET A 28 11.04 2.40 11.90
N SER A 29 10.38 2.98 12.92
CA SER A 29 10.01 2.18 14.10
C SER A 29 9.32 0.90 13.65
N GLU A 30 9.73 -0.25 14.17
CA GLU A 30 9.31 -1.57 13.66
C GLU A 30 7.79 -1.70 13.57
N ARG A 31 7.07 -1.02 14.47
CA ARG A 31 5.60 -0.90 14.48
C ARG A 31 5.06 -0.26 13.21
N LYS A 32 5.66 0.84 12.75
CA LYS A 32 5.26 1.53 11.50
C LYS A 32 5.54 0.66 10.28
N SER A 33 6.66 -0.08 10.26
CA SER A 33 6.97 -1.02 9.19
C SER A 33 5.94 -2.16 9.09
N LYS A 34 5.58 -2.79 10.23
CA LYS A 34 4.53 -3.81 10.27
C LYS A 34 3.17 -3.27 9.80
N LEU A 35 2.78 -2.08 10.27
CA LEU A 35 1.52 -1.44 9.87
C LEU A 35 1.47 -1.19 8.36
N THR A 36 2.52 -0.61 7.76
CA THR A 36 2.56 -0.33 6.32
C THR A 36 2.47 -1.61 5.47
N LYS A 37 3.07 -2.72 5.92
CA LYS A 37 2.95 -4.03 5.24
C LYS A 37 1.52 -4.55 5.25
N VAL A 38 0.83 -4.46 6.38
CA VAL A 38 -0.58 -4.88 6.51
C VAL A 38 -1.49 -3.98 5.66
N LEU A 39 -1.31 -2.66 5.75
CA LEU A 39 -2.08 -1.69 4.97
C LEU A 39 -1.92 -1.93 3.47
N LYS A 40 -0.68 -2.17 3.00
CA LYS A 40 -0.41 -2.49 1.60
C LYS A 40 -1.14 -3.75 1.15
N ARG A 41 -1.12 -4.83 1.95
CA ARG A 41 -1.86 -6.06 1.64
C ARG A 41 -3.36 -5.81 1.56
N PHE A 42 -3.91 -5.05 2.50
CA PHE A 42 -5.33 -4.70 2.50
C PHE A 42 -5.76 -3.95 1.23
N PHE A 43 -5.01 -2.93 0.81
CA PHE A 43 -5.32 -2.19 -0.42
C PHE A 43 -5.17 -3.03 -1.69
N VAL A 44 -4.20 -3.95 -1.72
CA VAL A 44 -4.04 -4.91 -2.82
C VAL A 44 -5.25 -5.85 -2.89
N ILE A 45 -5.65 -6.44 -1.76
CA ILE A 45 -6.79 -7.36 -1.70
C ILE A 45 -8.06 -6.66 -2.14
N THR A 46 -8.36 -5.47 -1.61
CA THR A 46 -9.55 -4.70 -1.98
C THR A 46 -9.56 -4.31 -3.46
N GLN A 47 -8.40 -3.94 -4.03
CA GLN A 47 -8.29 -3.65 -5.46
C GLN A 47 -8.60 -4.89 -6.32
N TYR A 48 -7.94 -6.02 -6.06
CA TYR A 48 -8.13 -7.23 -6.87
C TYR A 48 -9.53 -7.83 -6.69
N LEU A 49 -10.09 -7.73 -5.49
CA LEU A 49 -11.46 -8.19 -5.22
C LEU A 49 -12.49 -7.31 -5.94
N GLY A 50 -12.33 -5.98 -5.91
CA GLY A 50 -13.18 -5.07 -6.68
C GLY A 50 -13.08 -5.31 -8.20
N LEU A 51 -11.88 -5.58 -8.71
CA LEU A 51 -11.67 -5.92 -10.11
C LEU A 51 -12.36 -7.25 -10.49
N LEU A 52 -12.22 -8.29 -9.66
CA LEU A 52 -12.84 -9.58 -9.89
C LEU A 52 -14.37 -9.48 -9.93
N LEU A 53 -14.96 -8.74 -8.99
CA LEU A 53 -16.39 -8.50 -8.95
C LEU A 53 -16.89 -7.71 -10.16
N LEU A 54 -16.11 -6.74 -10.65
CA LEU A 54 -16.42 -6.04 -11.91
C LEU A 54 -16.42 -7.00 -13.10
N VAL A 55 -15.43 -7.88 -13.20
CA VAL A 55 -15.36 -8.86 -14.30
C VAL A 55 -16.54 -9.83 -14.26
N LEU A 56 -16.91 -10.31 -13.07
CA LEU A 56 -18.10 -11.17 -12.90
C LEU A 56 -19.40 -10.43 -13.25
N SER A 57 -19.52 -9.18 -12.82
CA SER A 57 -20.67 -8.33 -13.17
C SER A 57 -20.75 -8.09 -14.67
N LEU A 58 -19.60 -7.92 -15.35
CA LEU A 58 -19.55 -7.76 -16.80
C LEU A 58 -20.03 -9.05 -17.50
N GLY A 59 -19.58 -10.21 -17.02
CA GLY A 59 -20.04 -11.51 -17.51
C GLY A 59 -21.55 -11.66 -17.41
N GLY A 60 -22.13 -11.27 -16.27
CA GLY A 60 -23.59 -11.27 -16.07
C GLY A 60 -24.34 -10.34 -17.02
N ILE A 61 -23.79 -9.15 -17.30
CA ILE A 61 -24.39 -8.21 -18.26
C ILE A 61 -24.38 -8.79 -19.69
N VAL A 62 -23.28 -9.44 -20.09
CA VAL A 62 -23.17 -10.07 -21.41
C VAL A 62 -24.15 -11.23 -21.57
N THR A 63 -24.38 -12.03 -20.53
CA THR A 63 -25.36 -13.13 -20.55
C THR A 63 -26.81 -12.63 -20.54
N ASP A 64 -27.08 -11.47 -19.94
CA ASP A 64 -28.41 -10.87 -19.80
C ASP A 64 -28.75 -9.89 -20.94
N ASN A 65 -28.23 -10.10 -22.16
CA ASN A 65 -28.50 -9.23 -23.33
C ASN A 65 -28.20 -7.73 -23.09
N TYR A 66 -27.18 -7.41 -22.31
CA TYR A 66 -26.76 -6.05 -21.97
C TYR A 66 -27.74 -5.25 -21.10
N GLU A 67 -28.67 -5.90 -20.41
CA GLU A 67 -29.53 -5.22 -19.45
C GLU A 67 -28.77 -4.85 -18.16
N LEU A 68 -28.67 -3.55 -17.89
CA LEU A 68 -28.04 -3.00 -16.69
C LEU A 68 -29.00 -3.05 -15.49
N LYS A 69 -29.20 -4.23 -14.92
CA LYS A 69 -30.13 -4.41 -13.78
C LYS A 69 -29.62 -3.82 -12.47
N ASN A 70 -28.30 -3.77 -12.27
CA ASN A 70 -27.70 -3.46 -10.96
C ASN A 70 -26.59 -2.40 -11.04
N VAL A 71 -26.92 -1.21 -11.53
CA VAL A 71 -25.97 -0.08 -11.65
C VAL A 71 -25.31 0.29 -10.31
N ASN A 72 -26.05 0.22 -9.20
CA ASN A 72 -25.52 0.51 -7.86
C ASN A 72 -24.39 -0.45 -7.44
N LEU A 73 -24.49 -1.74 -7.80
CA LEU A 73 -23.44 -2.73 -7.51
C LEU A 73 -22.19 -2.45 -8.34
N ILE A 74 -22.35 -2.08 -9.61
CA ILE A 74 -21.24 -1.71 -10.50
C ILE A 74 -20.49 -0.50 -9.94
N ILE A 75 -21.21 0.55 -9.51
CA ILE A 75 -20.61 1.73 -8.87
C ILE A 75 -19.84 1.33 -7.62
N LEU A 76 -20.42 0.46 -6.79
CA LEU A 76 -19.77 -0.01 -5.57
C LEU A 76 -18.47 -0.77 -5.88
N TYR A 77 -18.48 -1.69 -6.84
CA TYR A 77 -17.27 -2.44 -7.23
C TYR A 77 -16.20 -1.53 -7.85
N CYS A 78 -16.60 -0.55 -8.68
CA CYS A 78 -15.70 0.49 -9.18
C CYS A 78 -15.07 1.29 -8.04
N SER A 79 -15.86 1.71 -7.05
CA SER A 79 -15.35 2.45 -5.90
C SER A 79 -14.34 1.63 -5.09
N MET A 80 -14.60 0.34 -4.86
CA MET A 80 -13.66 -0.57 -4.18
C MET A 80 -12.33 -0.67 -4.92
N PHE A 81 -12.38 -0.81 -6.25
CA PHE A 81 -11.18 -0.84 -7.08
C PHE A 81 -10.38 0.47 -6.99
N LEU A 82 -11.06 1.62 -7.12
CA LEU A 82 -10.44 2.94 -7.08
C LEU A 82 -9.80 3.25 -5.72
N VAL A 83 -10.48 2.93 -4.62
CA VAL A 83 -9.94 3.11 -3.26
C VAL A 83 -8.70 2.25 -3.05
N GLY A 84 -8.73 0.98 -3.49
CA GLY A 84 -7.55 0.10 -3.45
C GLY A 84 -6.37 0.67 -4.23
N ARG A 85 -6.62 1.12 -5.47
CA ARG A 85 -5.59 1.73 -6.35
C ARG A 85 -5.01 3.00 -5.73
N PHE A 86 -5.86 3.90 -5.26
CA PHE A 86 -5.46 5.17 -4.65
C PHE A 86 -4.63 4.93 -3.38
N GLY A 87 -5.06 4.02 -2.51
CA GLY A 87 -4.33 3.65 -1.30
C GLY A 87 -2.91 3.14 -1.57
N ILE A 88 -2.72 2.32 -2.62
CA ILE A 88 -1.38 1.86 -3.03
C ILE A 88 -0.52 3.00 -3.56
N ILE A 89 -1.07 3.90 -4.38
CA ILE A 89 -0.34 5.04 -4.93
C ILE A 89 0.13 5.96 -3.80
N VAL A 90 -0.76 6.27 -2.85
CA VAL A 90 -0.45 7.09 -1.69
C VAL A 90 0.63 6.44 -0.82
N LEU A 91 0.51 5.14 -0.53
CA LEU A 91 1.54 4.39 0.20
C LEU A 91 2.90 4.40 -0.51
N LYS A 92 2.91 4.27 -1.84
CA LYS A 92 4.13 4.30 -2.65
C LYS A 92 4.76 5.69 -2.66
N SER A 93 3.94 6.74 -2.74
CA SER A 93 4.37 8.14 -2.63
C SER A 93 5.08 8.38 -1.30
N PHE A 94 4.46 8.00 -0.17
CA PHE A 94 5.08 8.13 1.16
C PHE A 94 6.39 7.36 1.32
N HIS A 95 6.60 6.27 0.57
CA HIS A 95 7.85 5.52 0.58
C HIS A 95 8.95 6.14 -0.29
N MET A 96 8.58 6.96 -1.27
CA MET A 96 9.51 7.63 -2.20
C MET A 96 10.04 8.95 -1.63
N PHE A 97 9.30 9.58 -0.72
CA PHE A 97 9.70 10.81 -0.02
C PHE A 97 10.55 10.57 1.24
N LYS A 98 11.10 9.36 1.44
CA LYS A 98 11.93 9.00 2.59
C LYS A 98 13.30 8.52 2.14
#